data_AF-X1PED0-F1
#
_entry.id   AF-X1PED0-F1
#
_cell.length_a   1.000
_cell.length_b   1.000
_cell.length_c   1.000
_cell.angle_alpha   90.00
_cell.angle_beta   90.00
_cell.angle_gamma   90.00
#
_symmetry.space_group_name_H-M   'P 1'
#
loop_
_entity.id
_entity.type
_entity.pdbx_description
1 polymer ?
#
loop_
_entity_poly.entity_id
_entity_poly.type
_entity_poly.pdbx_seq_one_letter_code
_entity_poly.pdbx_strand_id
1 'polypeptide(L)'
;RIKIASLQHSWQALTDDQRRQWDRFLDFSGQTIRRDRSILLSGQALYIKYQLFRLLYDQSLLTTLAYIPMPSHPNYIRVRQAAGIWSIQFDATVNPATIFYICKISNARLENQAFSLRNLRFMKVAWASDDEPTINTPYLAAFGAFPPTDAWIHYAVQFFSTLSPVYTGFFTGTSQIHTGM
;
A
#
# COMPACT_ATOMS: atom_id res chain seq x y z
N ARG A 1 0.61 -18.74 0.32
CA ARG A 1 0.36 -18.88 1.78
C ARG A 1 1.66 -19.02 2.62
N ILE A 2 2.84 -18.69 2.07
CA ILE A 2 4.16 -18.81 2.74
C ILE A 2 4.85 -17.43 2.74
N LYS A 3 4.30 -16.44 3.45
CA LYS A 3 4.93 -15.10 3.53
C LYS A 3 5.20 -14.63 4.95
N ILE A 4 4.32 -14.87 5.92
CA ILE A 4 4.55 -14.39 7.29
C ILE A 4 5.61 -15.25 8.01
N ALA A 5 5.51 -16.58 7.94
CA ALA A 5 6.51 -17.46 8.58
C ALA A 5 7.92 -17.26 8.00
N SER A 6 8.04 -17.09 6.67
CA SER A 6 9.32 -16.77 6.03
C SER A 6 9.88 -15.41 6.46
N LEU A 7 9.02 -14.40 6.64
CA LEU A 7 9.43 -13.10 7.18
C LEU A 7 9.87 -13.16 8.64
N GLN A 8 9.24 -14.01 9.45
CA GLN A 8 9.68 -14.24 10.83
C GLN A 8 11.06 -14.90 10.88
N HIS A 9 11.30 -15.90 10.03
CA HIS A 9 12.61 -16.51 9.91
C HIS A 9 13.66 -15.53 9.36
N SER A 10 13.30 -14.69 8.39
CA SER A 10 14.24 -13.69 7.87
C SER A 10 14.59 -12.61 8.88
N TRP A 11 13.66 -12.25 9.78
CA TRP A 11 13.94 -11.38 10.92
C TRP A 11 14.93 -12.02 11.90
N GLN A 12 14.73 -13.30 12.23
CA GLN A 12 15.63 -14.05 13.11
C GLN A 12 17.04 -14.17 12.51
N ALA A 13 17.14 -14.29 11.17
CA ALA A 13 18.40 -14.37 10.45
C ALA A 13 19.16 -13.04 10.36
N LEU A 14 18.56 -11.90 10.71
CA LEU A 14 19.27 -10.63 10.80
C LEU A 14 20.29 -10.64 11.94
N THR A 15 21.41 -9.96 11.75
CA THR A 15 22.37 -9.68 12.83
C THR A 15 21.77 -8.71 13.85
N ASP A 16 22.34 -8.66 15.05
CA ASP A 16 21.88 -7.72 16.07
C ASP A 16 21.99 -6.26 15.62
N ASP A 17 23.04 -5.90 14.88
CA ASP A 17 23.20 -4.56 14.31
C ASP A 17 22.14 -4.25 13.25
N GLN A 18 21.78 -5.21 12.40
CA GLN A 18 20.69 -5.04 11.45
C GLN A 18 19.35 -4.85 12.15
N ARG A 19 19.04 -5.63 13.20
CA ARG A 19 17.81 -5.44 13.99
C ARG A 19 17.77 -4.06 14.65
N ARG A 20 18.89 -3.61 15.23
CA ARG A 20 19.02 -2.25 15.81
C ARG A 20 18.78 -1.15 14.78
N GLN A 21 19.13 -1.34 13.50
CA GLN A 21 18.81 -0.35 12.46
C GLN A 21 17.30 -0.16 12.30
N TRP A 22 16.50 -1.22 12.39
CA TRP A 22 15.04 -1.12 12.33
C TRP A 22 14.45 -0.41 13.55
N ASP A 23 15.02 -0.62 14.74
CA ASP A 23 14.62 0.10 15.94
C ASP A 23 14.98 1.59 15.86
N ARG A 24 16.22 1.92 15.48
CA ARG A 24 16.67 3.32 15.29
C ARG A 24 15.87 4.07 14.24
N PHE A 25 15.39 3.35 13.23
CA PHE A 25 14.56 3.97 12.20
C PHE A 25 13.23 4.47 12.77
N LEU A 26 12.67 3.83 13.80
CA LEU A 26 11.45 4.33 14.45
C LEU A 26 11.70 5.72 15.05
N ASP A 27 12.85 5.88 15.72
CA ASP A 27 13.27 7.16 16.32
C ASP A 27 13.46 8.25 15.27
N PHE A 28 14.04 7.89 14.11
CA PHE A 28 14.31 8.84 13.02
C PHE A 28 13.07 9.15 12.18
N SER A 29 12.16 8.19 12.00
CA SER A 29 11.05 8.30 11.06
C SER A 29 10.08 9.44 11.39
N GLY A 30 10.18 10.03 12.59
CA GLY A 30 9.45 11.24 12.98
C GLY A 30 7.95 11.10 12.77
N GLN A 31 7.44 9.88 12.66
CA GLN A 31 6.04 9.63 12.46
C GLN A 31 5.38 10.01 13.77
N THR A 32 4.89 11.24 13.84
CA THR A 32 3.78 11.62 14.69
C THR A 32 2.60 10.76 14.28
N ILE A 33 2.63 9.49 14.68
CA ILE A 33 1.47 8.64 14.81
C ILE A 33 0.55 9.45 15.70
N ARG A 34 -0.48 10.04 15.10
CA ARG A 34 -1.45 10.89 15.80
C ARG A 34 -1.89 10.19 17.08
N ARG A 35 -1.44 10.70 18.23
CA ARG A 35 -1.98 10.50 19.59
C ARG A 35 -2.50 9.09 19.89
N ASP A 36 -1.70 8.05 19.64
CA ASP A 36 -1.92 6.75 20.26
C ASP A 36 -0.61 6.24 20.86
N ARG A 37 -0.29 6.73 22.08
CA ARG A 37 0.92 6.36 22.82
C ARG A 37 0.98 4.88 23.18
N SER A 38 -0.12 4.13 22.99
CA SER A 38 -0.20 2.70 23.33
C SER A 38 0.25 1.75 22.21
N ILE A 39 0.52 2.23 20.99
CA ILE A 39 0.99 1.37 19.89
C ILE A 39 2.43 1.74 19.54
N LEU A 40 3.37 1.27 20.36
CA LEU A 40 4.78 1.25 19.99
C LEU A 40 4.95 0.15 18.93
N LEU A 41 5.03 0.53 17.66
CA LEU A 41 5.54 -0.38 16.62
C LEU A 41 6.97 -0.73 17.03
N SER A 42 7.26 -2.01 17.28
CA SER A 42 8.64 -2.48 17.46
C SER A 42 9.36 -2.54 16.11
N GLY A 43 10.70 -2.54 16.10
CA GLY A 43 11.47 -2.71 14.87
C GLY A 43 11.09 -4.00 14.11
N GLN A 44 10.75 -5.06 14.84
CA GLN A 44 10.22 -6.30 14.27
C GLN A 44 8.87 -6.08 13.56
N ALA A 45 7.93 -5.36 14.19
CA ALA A 45 6.63 -5.10 13.60
C ALA A 45 6.74 -4.21 12.36
N LEU A 46 7.63 -3.20 12.39
CA LEU A 46 7.98 -2.38 11.24
C LEU A 46 8.59 -3.23 10.11
N TYR A 47 9.55 -4.09 10.44
CA TYR A 47 10.19 -5.01 9.50
C TYR A 47 9.15 -5.89 8.81
N ILE A 48 8.32 -6.61 9.58
CA ILE A 48 7.31 -7.52 9.01
C ILE A 48 6.36 -6.77 8.10
N LYS A 49 5.84 -5.61 8.54
CA LYS A 49 4.92 -4.79 7.75
C LYS A 49 5.55 -4.36 6.43
N TYR A 50 6.73 -3.77 6.47
CA TYR A 50 7.38 -3.21 5.29
C TYR A 50 7.84 -4.31 4.33
N GLN A 51 8.44 -5.39 4.83
CA GLN A 51 8.88 -6.51 4.01
C GLN A 51 7.70 -7.29 3.40
N LEU A 52 6.58 -7.40 4.12
CA LEU A 52 5.36 -7.98 3.55
C LEU A 52 4.91 -7.20 2.32
N PHE A 53 4.93 -5.87 2.40
CA PHE A 53 4.55 -5.01 1.27
C PHE A 53 5.52 -5.12 0.11
N ARG A 54 6.82 -5.16 0.38
CA ARG A 54 7.84 -5.45 -0.64
C ARG A 54 7.58 -6.76 -1.36
N LEU A 55 7.36 -7.84 -0.61
CA LEU A 55 7.07 -9.15 -1.18
C LEU A 55 5.71 -9.21 -1.92
N LEU A 56 4.75 -8.33 -1.62
CA LEU A 56 3.50 -8.24 -2.38
C LEU A 56 3.70 -7.57 -3.73
N TYR A 57 4.71 -6.71 -3.84
CA TYR A 57 5.10 -5.99 -5.05
C TYR A 57 6.34 -6.59 -5.72
N ASP A 58 6.61 -7.87 -5.44
CA ASP A 58 7.69 -8.66 -6.03
C ASP A 58 9.09 -8.02 -5.86
N GLN A 59 9.25 -7.22 -4.80
CA GLN A 59 10.52 -6.65 -4.36
C GLN A 59 11.27 -7.63 -3.43
N SER A 60 12.59 -7.63 -3.50
CA SER A 60 13.45 -8.41 -2.62
C SER A 60 13.39 -7.92 -1.17
N LEU A 61 13.74 -8.79 -0.21
CA LEU A 61 13.83 -8.40 1.20
C LEU A 61 14.93 -7.36 1.40
N LEU A 62 14.61 -6.29 2.13
CA LEU A 62 15.58 -5.27 2.51
C LEU A 62 16.39 -5.73 3.73
N THR A 63 17.64 -6.12 3.54
CA THR A 63 18.52 -6.60 4.64
C THR A 63 19.31 -5.48 5.31
N THR A 64 19.56 -4.39 4.60
CA THR A 64 20.29 -3.21 5.09
C THR A 64 19.47 -1.96 4.81
N LEU A 65 19.33 -1.10 5.82
CA LEU A 65 18.57 0.15 5.70
C LEU A 65 19.47 1.30 5.23
N ALA A 66 19.01 2.02 4.21
CA ALA A 66 19.55 3.34 3.89
C ALA A 66 18.74 4.42 4.64
N TYR A 67 19.42 5.41 5.22
CA TYR A 67 18.78 6.57 5.85
C TYR A 67 18.66 7.70 4.83
N ILE A 68 17.79 7.51 3.85
CA ILE A 68 17.53 8.50 2.81
C ILE A 68 16.13 9.11 2.98
N PRO A 69 15.93 10.37 2.58
CA PRO A 69 14.58 10.94 2.52
C PRO A 69 13.72 10.16 1.51
N MET A 70 12.40 10.29 1.64
CA MET A 70 11.48 9.73 0.65
C MET A 70 11.85 10.28 -0.75
N PRO A 71 12.06 9.41 -1.75
CA PRO A 71 12.28 9.84 -3.13
C PRO A 71 11.08 10.64 -3.66
N SER A 72 11.32 11.49 -4.67
CA SER A 72 10.23 12.15 -5.37
C SER A 72 9.23 11.11 -5.88
N HIS A 73 7.95 11.41 -5.71
CA HIS A 73 6.82 10.57 -6.11
C HIS A 73 5.83 11.41 -6.93
N PRO A 74 5.09 10.80 -7.85
CA PRO A 74 4.09 11.54 -8.59
C PRO A 74 2.89 11.88 -7.71
N ASN A 75 2.19 12.94 -8.06
CA ASN A 75 0.94 13.32 -7.41
C ASN A 75 -0.20 12.47 -7.95
N TYR A 76 -1.12 12.13 -7.06
CA TYR A 76 -2.40 11.55 -7.43
C TYR A 76 -3.24 12.58 -8.20
N ILE A 77 -3.73 12.22 -9.39
CA ILE A 77 -4.67 13.05 -10.16
C ILE A 77 -6.10 12.64 -9.84
N ARG A 78 -6.45 11.42 -10.24
CA ARG A 78 -7.82 10.94 -10.19
C ARG A 78 -7.85 9.43 -10.31
N VAL A 79 -9.05 8.93 -10.11
CA VAL A 79 -9.45 7.58 -10.47
C VAL A 79 -10.20 7.67 -11.79
N ARG A 80 -9.83 6.79 -12.72
CA ARG A 80 -10.48 6.64 -14.01
C ARG A 80 -11.25 5.33 -14.01
N GLN A 81 -12.44 5.34 -14.60
CA GLN A 81 -13.18 4.12 -14.89
C GLN A 81 -13.54 4.08 -16.37
N ALA A 82 -13.14 3.02 -17.06
CA ALA A 82 -13.43 2.81 -18.47
C ALA A 82 -13.58 1.30 -18.75
N ALA A 83 -14.62 0.90 -19.48
CA ALA A 83 -14.85 -0.50 -19.86
C ALA A 83 -14.81 -1.50 -18.67
N GLY A 84 -15.35 -1.11 -17.51
CA GLY A 84 -15.32 -1.94 -16.29
C GLY A 84 -13.95 -2.03 -15.59
N ILE A 85 -12.92 -1.43 -16.15
CA ILE A 85 -11.61 -1.26 -15.53
C ILE A 85 -11.61 0.02 -14.71
N TRP A 86 -11.07 -0.06 -13.51
CA TRP A 86 -10.82 1.10 -12.66
C TRP A 86 -9.31 1.30 -12.56
N SER A 87 -8.80 2.47 -12.91
CA SER A 87 -7.37 2.79 -12.84
C SER A 87 -7.09 4.01 -11.97
N ILE A 88 -5.94 4.01 -11.31
CA ILE A 88 -5.44 5.17 -10.56
C ILE A 88 -4.51 5.93 -11.49
N GLN A 89 -4.78 7.20 -11.69
CA GLN A 89 -3.97 8.06 -12.55
C GLN A 89 -3.09 8.98 -11.70
N PHE A 90 -1.80 9.00 -12.06
CA PHE A 90 -0.80 9.89 -11.49
C PHE A 90 -0.35 10.94 -12.53
N ASP A 91 0.25 12.04 -12.08
CA ASP A 91 0.73 13.14 -12.95
C ASP A 91 2.06 12.86 -13.64
N ALA A 92 2.79 11.85 -13.17
CA ALA A 92 4.02 11.37 -13.77
C ALA A 92 4.17 9.87 -13.53
N THR A 93 5.04 9.26 -14.34
CA THR A 93 5.39 7.84 -14.25
C THR A 93 6.02 7.54 -12.89
N VAL A 94 5.52 6.48 -12.23
CA VAL A 94 6.07 6.00 -10.97
C VAL A 94 7.36 5.23 -11.27
N ASN A 95 8.50 5.64 -10.71
CA ASN A 95 9.77 4.92 -10.88
C ASN A 95 9.84 3.69 -9.96
N PRO A 96 9.68 2.44 -10.47
CA PRO A 96 9.65 1.24 -9.63
C PRO A 96 11.01 0.91 -9.00
N ALA A 97 12.10 1.52 -9.47
CA ALA A 97 13.42 1.33 -8.88
C ALA A 97 13.56 2.04 -7.53
N THR A 98 12.84 3.14 -7.31
CA THR A 98 12.97 3.98 -6.11
C THR A 98 11.73 3.98 -5.22
N ILE A 99 10.55 3.73 -5.79
CA ILE A 99 9.27 3.75 -5.08
C ILE A 99 8.35 2.61 -5.51
N PHE A 100 7.53 2.15 -4.58
CA PHE A 100 6.35 1.35 -4.84
C PHE A 100 5.17 1.95 -4.08
N TYR A 101 3.93 1.74 -4.52
CA TYR A 101 2.76 2.20 -3.77
C TYR A 101 1.85 1.04 -3.44
N ILE A 102 1.04 1.22 -2.41
CA ILE A 102 -0.02 0.30 -2.04
C ILE A 102 -1.34 1.00 -2.23
N CYS A 103 -2.24 0.37 -2.96
CA CYS A 103 -3.64 0.76 -2.97
C CYS A 103 -4.45 -0.19 -2.07
N LYS A 104 -5.28 0.40 -1.20
CA LYS A 104 -6.28 -0.31 -0.40
C LYS A 104 -7.65 0.15 -0.81
N ILE A 105 -8.61 -0.78 -0.87
CA ILE A 105 -9.97 -0.49 -1.32
C ILE A 105 -10.97 -1.08 -0.33
N SER A 106 -12.07 -0.38 -0.10
CA SER A 106 -13.18 -0.87 0.71
C SER A 106 -14.03 -1.88 -0.06
N ASN A 107 -14.88 -2.61 0.67
CA ASN A 107 -16.05 -3.23 0.04
C ASN A 107 -16.91 -2.15 -0.66
N ALA A 108 -17.68 -2.60 -1.66
CA ALA A 108 -18.73 -1.80 -2.26
C ALA A 108 -19.77 -1.40 -1.22
N ARG A 109 -20.28 -0.17 -1.32
CA ARG A 109 -21.26 0.40 -0.39
C ARG A 109 -22.21 1.33 -1.12
N LEU A 110 -23.32 1.66 -0.46
CA LEU A 110 -24.18 2.75 -0.90
C LEU A 110 -23.49 4.10 -0.67
N GLU A 111 -23.87 5.11 -1.45
CA GLU A 111 -23.33 6.47 -1.37
C GLU A 111 -23.36 7.01 0.07
N ASN A 112 -24.53 6.91 0.70
CA ASN A 112 -24.83 7.46 2.03
C ASN A 112 -24.37 6.59 3.21
N GLN A 113 -23.74 5.44 2.97
CA GLN A 113 -23.29 4.56 4.06
C GLN A 113 -22.07 5.18 4.76
N ALA A 114 -21.92 5.05 6.09
CA ALA A 114 -20.72 5.57 6.76
C ALA A 114 -19.45 4.81 6.33
N PHE A 115 -18.33 5.52 6.18
CA PHE A 115 -17.04 4.91 5.87
C PHE A 115 -16.39 4.32 7.13
N SER A 116 -15.85 3.10 7.01
CA SER A 116 -14.99 2.51 8.02
C SER A 116 -13.63 2.14 7.42
N LEU A 117 -12.58 2.78 7.92
CA LEU A 117 -11.18 2.49 7.59
C LEU A 117 -10.80 1.03 7.89
N ARG A 118 -11.50 0.37 8.81
CA ARG A 118 -11.23 -1.02 9.22
C ARG A 118 -11.55 -2.04 8.12
N ASN A 119 -12.35 -1.66 7.12
CA ASN A 119 -12.78 -2.55 6.04
C ASN A 119 -11.98 -2.36 4.74
N LEU A 120 -10.87 -1.62 4.78
CA LEU A 120 -9.96 -1.51 3.64
C LEU A 120 -9.14 -2.79 3.50
N ARG A 121 -9.17 -3.41 2.31
CA ARG A 121 -8.32 -4.55 1.99
C ARG A 121 -7.22 -4.14 1.03
N PHE A 122 -6.08 -4.81 1.17
CA PHE A 122 -4.92 -4.61 0.30
C PHE A 122 -5.22 -5.13 -1.09
N MET A 123 -4.89 -4.31 -2.08
CA MET A 123 -4.90 -4.73 -3.46
C MET A 123 -3.50 -5.08 -3.94
N LYS A 124 -3.33 -6.32 -4.44
CA LYS A 124 -2.18 -6.67 -5.26
C LYS A 124 -2.46 -6.14 -6.66
N VAL A 125 -1.97 -4.95 -6.98
CA VAL A 125 -1.89 -4.52 -8.38
C VAL A 125 -0.54 -4.94 -8.90
N ALA A 126 -0.54 -5.82 -9.90
CA ALA A 126 0.69 -6.06 -10.65
C ALA A 126 1.10 -4.76 -11.33
N TRP A 127 2.38 -4.43 -11.30
CA TRP A 127 2.89 -3.29 -12.05
C TRP A 127 2.69 -3.58 -13.53
N ALA A 128 1.73 -2.89 -14.16
CA ALA A 128 1.70 -2.79 -15.61
C ALA A 128 2.74 -1.73 -16.01
N SER A 129 3.42 -1.93 -17.14
CA SER A 129 4.42 -1.00 -17.67
C SER A 129 3.87 0.39 -17.98
N ASP A 130 2.55 0.50 -18.06
CA ASP A 130 1.83 1.69 -18.43
C ASP A 130 1.22 2.25 -17.14
N ASP A 131 1.42 3.55 -16.91
CA ASP A 131 1.23 4.32 -15.67
C ASP A 131 -0.17 4.29 -15.00
N GLU A 132 -1.01 3.35 -15.39
CA GLU A 132 -2.35 3.10 -14.91
C GLU A 132 -2.41 1.70 -14.28
N PRO A 133 -2.22 1.55 -12.96
CA PRO A 133 -2.65 0.35 -12.26
C PRO A 133 -4.11 0.04 -12.55
N THR A 134 -4.32 -1.00 -13.34
CA THR A 134 -5.64 -1.51 -13.73
C THR A 134 -6.22 -2.39 -12.62
N ILE A 135 -7.41 -2.04 -12.16
CA ILE A 135 -8.27 -2.89 -11.33
C ILE A 135 -9.33 -3.46 -12.23
N ASN A 136 -9.25 -4.77 -12.42
CA ASN A 136 -10.29 -5.50 -13.14
C ASN A 136 -11.46 -5.79 -12.19
N THR A 137 -12.70 -5.72 -12.69
CA THR A 137 -13.94 -6.06 -11.96
C THR A 137 -13.89 -7.40 -11.20
N PRO A 138 -13.23 -8.47 -11.71
CA PRO A 138 -13.05 -9.73 -10.97
C PRO A 138 -12.22 -9.59 -9.68
N TYR A 139 -11.36 -8.58 -9.59
CA TYR A 139 -10.62 -8.28 -8.36
C TYR A 139 -11.55 -7.73 -7.27
N LEU A 140 -12.55 -6.91 -7.63
CA LEU A 140 -13.60 -6.48 -6.71
C LEU A 140 -14.47 -7.66 -6.27
N ALA A 141 -14.63 -8.68 -7.12
CA ALA A 141 -15.30 -9.93 -6.73
C ALA A 141 -14.52 -10.78 -5.71
N ALA A 142 -13.19 -10.60 -5.58
CA ALA A 142 -12.39 -11.24 -4.53
C ALA A 142 -12.77 -10.77 -3.11
N PHE A 143 -13.60 -9.73 -2.99
CA PHE A 143 -14.24 -9.31 -1.75
C PHE A 143 -15.50 -10.14 -1.41
N GLY A 144 -15.79 -11.20 -2.19
CA GLY A 144 -16.88 -12.14 -1.95
C GLY A 144 -18.19 -11.78 -2.63
N ALA A 145 -18.26 -10.63 -3.30
CA ALA A 145 -19.40 -10.20 -4.10
C ALA A 145 -18.93 -9.28 -5.23
N PHE A 146 -19.54 -9.42 -6.41
CA PHE A 146 -19.38 -8.40 -7.44
C PHE A 146 -20.06 -7.11 -6.96
N PRO A 147 -19.38 -5.96 -7.05
CA PRO A 147 -19.99 -4.69 -6.70
C PRO A 147 -21.18 -4.42 -7.64
N PRO A 148 -22.35 -4.00 -7.11
CA PRO A 148 -23.44 -3.57 -7.96
C PRO A 148 -23.04 -2.30 -8.71
N THR A 149 -23.65 -2.09 -9.87
CA THR A 149 -23.59 -0.81 -10.59
C THR A 149 -24.02 0.32 -9.65
N ASP A 150 -23.35 1.46 -9.76
CA ASP A 150 -23.56 2.66 -8.94
C ASP A 150 -23.17 2.54 -7.46
N ALA A 151 -22.59 1.40 -7.06
CA ALA A 151 -21.96 1.29 -5.75
C ALA A 151 -20.75 2.21 -5.63
N TRP A 152 -20.47 2.66 -4.42
CA TRP A 152 -19.33 3.48 -4.11
C TRP A 152 -18.23 2.66 -3.44
N ILE A 153 -16.98 3.01 -3.73
CA ILE A 153 -15.80 2.49 -3.07
C ILE A 153 -14.95 3.62 -2.51
N HIS A 154 -14.31 3.35 -1.38
CA HIS A 154 -13.25 4.19 -0.83
C HIS A 154 -11.92 3.55 -1.14
N TYR A 155 -10.94 4.36 -1.51
CA TYR A 155 -9.58 3.91 -1.72
C TYR A 155 -8.61 4.74 -0.89
N ALA A 156 -7.49 4.12 -0.56
CA ALA A 156 -6.34 4.76 0.05
C ALA A 156 -5.08 4.33 -0.69
N VAL A 157 -4.33 5.28 -1.22
CA VAL A 157 -3.02 5.08 -1.86
C VAL A 157 -1.95 5.57 -0.91
N GLN A 158 -0.85 4.83 -0.82
CA GLN A 158 0.31 5.19 0.00
C GLN A 158 1.59 4.78 -0.73
N PHE A 159 2.54 5.71 -0.84
CA PHE A 159 3.84 5.47 -1.46
C PHE A 159 4.87 5.03 -0.42
N PHE A 160 5.74 4.12 -0.82
CA PHE A 160 6.83 3.56 -0.04
C PHE A 160 8.12 3.68 -0.85
N SER A 161 9.23 4.00 -0.19
CA SER A 161 10.54 3.89 -0.85
C SER A 161 10.92 2.42 -1.00
N THR A 162 11.65 2.06 -2.05
CA THR A 162 12.29 0.75 -2.22
C THR A 162 13.64 0.64 -1.50
N LEU A 163 14.18 1.75 -0.99
CA LEU A 163 15.54 1.81 -0.43
C LEU A 163 15.54 2.06 1.08
N SER A 164 14.46 2.62 1.61
CA SER A 164 14.31 2.90 3.03
C SER A 164 12.87 2.65 3.49
N PRO A 165 12.64 2.32 4.78
CA PRO A 165 11.31 2.07 5.32
C PRO A 165 10.51 3.37 5.58
N VAL A 166 10.72 4.39 4.75
CA VAL A 166 9.89 5.60 4.69
C VAL A 166 8.69 5.37 3.78
N TYR A 167 7.61 6.07 4.10
CA TYR A 167 6.41 6.11 3.28
C TYR A 167 5.75 7.49 3.39
N THR A 168 5.03 7.91 2.35
CA THR A 168 4.33 9.20 2.31
C THR A 168 3.13 9.12 1.37
N GLY A 169 2.47 10.26 1.15
CA GLY A 169 1.45 10.41 0.11
C GLY A 169 0.25 9.55 0.44
N PHE A 170 -0.37 9.79 1.60
CA PHE A 170 -1.62 9.13 1.98
C PHE A 170 -2.78 9.84 1.28
N PHE A 171 -3.13 9.34 0.09
CA PHE A 171 -4.24 9.87 -0.70
C PHE A 171 -5.47 9.01 -0.44
N THR A 172 -6.57 9.63 -0.04
CA THR A 172 -7.85 8.94 0.11
C THR A 172 -8.90 9.59 -0.75
N GLY A 173 -9.80 8.79 -1.31
CA GLY A 173 -10.94 9.33 -2.02
C GLY A 173 -12.03 8.29 -2.20
N THR A 174 -13.05 8.72 -2.92
CA THR A 174 -14.23 7.92 -3.23
C THR A 174 -14.45 7.89 -4.73
N SER A 175 -14.97 6.77 -5.22
CA SER A 175 -15.36 6.63 -6.63
C SER A 175 -16.59 5.75 -6.72
N GLN A 176 -17.51 6.13 -7.59
CA GLN A 176 -18.63 5.31 -7.99
C GLN A 176 -18.14 4.22 -8.96
N ILE A 177 -18.82 3.08 -8.98
CA ILE A 177 -18.59 1.97 -9.88
C ILE A 177 -19.60 2.03 -11.02
N HIS A 178 -19.12 2.38 -12.20
CA HIS A 178 -19.83 2.26 -13.46
C HIS A 178 -19.46 0.95 -14.16
N THR A 179 -20.38 -0.02 -14.17
CA THR A 179 -20.25 -1.14 -15.10
C THR A 179 -20.40 -0.59 -16.51
N GLY A 180 -19.31 -0.52 -17.27
CA GLY A 180 -19.39 -0.19 -18.69
C GLY A 180 -20.27 -1.22 -19.39
N MET A 181 -21.28 -0.75 -20.12
CA MET A 181 -21.87 -1.52 -21.22
C MET A 181 -20.86 -1.60 -22.36
#